data_AF-A0A4R6Q195-F1
#
_entry.id   AF-A0A4R6Q195-F1
#
_cell.length_a   1.000
_cell.length_b   1.000
_cell.length_c   1.000
_cell.angle_alpha   90.00
_cell.angle_beta   90.00
_cell.angle_gamma   90.00
#
_symmetry.space_group_name_H-M   'P 1'
#
loop_
_entity.id
_entity.type
_entity.pdbx_description
1 polymer ?
#
loop_
_entity_poly.entity_id
_entity_poly.type
_entity_poly.pdbx_seq_one_letter_code
_entity_poly.pdbx_strand_id
1 'polypeptide(L)' 'MTWGAMYLCYECPECGKKFRSDVGLIGDLGEKFGKCPDCGAEGKLVKEGPISKDITEFEEID' A
#
# COMPACT_ATOMS: atom_id res chain seq x y z
N MET A 1 -18.54 9.70 -11.96
CA MET A 1 -17.15 9.20 -12.14
C MET A 1 -16.67 8.76 -10.77
N THR A 2 -16.91 7.52 -10.39
CA THR A 2 -16.27 6.94 -9.21
C THR A 2 -14.84 6.67 -9.62
N TRP A 3 -13.88 7.44 -9.12
CA TRP A 3 -12.49 6.98 -9.10
C TRP A 3 -12.52 5.66 -8.34
N GLY A 4 -12.34 4.54 -9.04
CA GLY A 4 -12.34 3.23 -8.40
C GLY A 4 -11.25 3.21 -7.35
N ALA A 5 -11.53 2.60 -6.18
CA ALA A 5 -10.54 2.41 -5.13
C ALA A 5 -9.31 1.70 -5.74
N MET A 6 -8.24 2.45 -5.90
CA MET A 6 -6.99 1.99 -6.47
C MET A 6 -6.01 1.79 -5.32
N TYR A 7 -5.42 0.62 -5.28
CA TYR A 7 -4.50 0.23 -4.23
C TYR A 7 -3.10 0.14 -4.81
N LEU A 8 -2.14 0.65 -4.05
CA LEU A 8 -0.71 0.55 -4.29
C LEU A 8 -0.16 -0.48 -3.32
N CYS A 9 0.44 -1.55 -3.83
CA CYS A 9 1.00 -2.62 -3.04
C CYS A 9 2.52 -2.51 -2.99
N TYR A 10 3.04 -2.52 -1.78
CA TYR A 10 4.44 -2.37 -1.46
C TYR A 10 4.98 -3.61 -0.76
N GLU A 11 6.27 -3.87 -0.94
CA GLU A 11 7.00 -4.93 -0.26
C GLU A 11 8.21 -4.33 0.45
N CYS A 12 8.30 -4.55 1.76
CA CYS A 12 9.43 -4.07 2.56
C CYS A 12 10.60 -5.08 2.44
N PRO A 13 11.78 -4.67 1.94
CA PRO A 13 12.93 -5.57 1.81
C PRO A 13 13.55 -5.94 3.16
N GLU A 14 13.37 -5.13 4.20
CA GLU A 14 13.92 -5.40 5.54
C GLU A 14 13.04 -6.32 6.36
N CYS A 15 11.72 -6.19 6.20
CA CYS A 15 10.75 -6.86 7.04
C CYS A 15 10.04 -8.01 6.32
N GLY A 16 10.18 -8.10 4.99
CA GLY A 16 9.55 -9.12 4.13
C GLY A 16 8.03 -9.00 4.04
N LYS A 17 7.43 -8.02 4.72
CA LYS A 17 5.99 -7.78 4.75
C LYS A 17 5.53 -7.13 3.45
N LYS A 18 4.38 -7.59 2.97
CA LYS A 18 3.70 -7.06 1.80
C LYS A 18 2.45 -6.34 2.25
N PHE A 19 2.32 -5.08 1.87
CA PHE A 19 1.22 -4.25 2.31
C PHE A 19 0.59 -3.48 1.17
N ARG A 20 -0.66 -3.06 1.35
CA ARG A 20 -1.38 -2.22 0.40
C ARG A 20 -1.80 -0.91 1.05
N SER A 21 -1.74 0.17 0.29
CA SER A 21 -2.27 1.48 0.68
C SER A 21 -3.23 1.98 -0.39
N ASP A 22 -4.36 2.52 0.04
CA ASP A 22 -5.37 3.07 -0.86
C ASP A 22 -4.96 4.47 -1.34
N VAL A 23 -5.00 4.69 -2.65
CA VAL A 23 -4.62 5.99 -3.27
C VAL A 23 -5.48 7.14 -2.72
N GLY A 24 -6.72 6.88 -2.31
CA GLY A 24 -7.59 7.86 -1.66
C GLY A 24 -7.09 8.30 -0.28
N LEU A 25 -6.28 7.49 0.40
CA LEU A 25 -5.68 7.80 1.69
C LEU A 25 -4.36 8.59 1.57
N ILE A 26 -3.90 8.94 0.37
CA ILE A 26 -2.73 9.83 0.20
C ILE A 26 -2.90 11.14 0.98
N GLY A 27 -4.12 11.67 1.06
CA GLY A 27 -4.41 12.90 1.80
C GLY A 27 -4.30 12.75 3.32
N ASP A 28 -4.67 11.58 3.86
CA ASP A 28 -4.65 11.30 5.30
C ASP A 28 -3.28 10.78 5.77
N LEU A 29 -2.66 9.87 5.00
CA LEU A 29 -1.35 9.32 5.32
C LEU A 29 -0.19 10.24 4.94
N GLY A 30 -0.34 11.09 3.92
CA GLY A 30 0.67 12.07 3.49
C GLY A 30 2.07 11.48 3.35
N GLU A 31 2.95 11.76 4.32
CA GLU A 31 4.36 11.33 4.36
C GLU A 31 4.59 9.89 4.84
N LYS A 32 3.56 9.24 5.38
CA LYS A 32 3.55 7.82 5.77
C LYS A 32 3.11 6.91 4.63
N PHE A 33 2.58 7.48 3.55
CA PHE A 33 2.07 6.72 2.41
C PHE A 33 3.21 5.95 1.72
N GLY A 34 3.07 4.63 1.61
CA GLY A 34 4.11 3.76 1.03
C GLY A 34 5.29 3.45 1.95
N LYS A 35 5.23 3.84 3.24
CA LYS A 35 6.23 3.47 4.24
C LYS A 35 5.73 2.34 5.12
N CYS A 36 6.65 1.47 5.53
CA CYS A 36 6.34 0.41 6.47
C CYS A 36 6.15 0.98 7.89
N PRO A 37 5.06 0.69 8.61
CA PRO A 37 4.77 1.23 9.95
C PRO A 37 5.69 0.66 11.03
N ASP A 38 6.16 -0.58 10.85
CA ASP A 38 7.15 -1.21 11.75
C ASP A 38 8.56 -0.65 11.53
N CYS A 39 8.93 -0.47 10.26
CA CYS A 39 10.34 -0.33 9.88
C CYS A 39 10.71 1.10 9.47
N GLY A 40 9.71 1.93 9.14
CA GLY A 40 9.90 3.30 8.63
C GLY A 40 10.52 3.37 7.23
N ALA A 41 10.97 2.24 6.68
CA ALA A 41 11.56 2.13 5.36
C ALA A 41 10.51 2.32 4.25
N GLU A 42 10.97 2.87 3.13
CA GLU A 42 10.19 2.95 1.90
C GLU A 42 9.92 1.55 1.36
N GLY A 43 8.64 1.19 1.24
CA GLY A 43 8.25 -0.07 0.63
C GLY A 43 8.51 -0.02 -0.88
N LYS A 44 8.96 -1.12 -1.47
CA LYS A 44 9.13 -1.22 -2.91
C LYS A 44 7.78 -1.47 -3.56
N LEU A 45 7.35 -0.61 -4.48
CA LEU A 45 6.11 -0.81 -5.23
C LEU A 45 6.23 -2.08 -6.07
N VAL A 46 5.36 -3.05 -5.80
CA VAL A 46 5.32 -4.34 -6.53
C VAL A 46 4.18 -4.36 -7.53
N LYS A 47 3.04 -3.77 -7.18
CA LYS A 47 1.88 -3.70 -8.07
C LYS A 47 0.95 -2.55 -7.70
N GLU A 48 0.19 -2.12 -8.69
CA GLU A 48 -0.86 -1.11 -8.55
C GLU A 48 -2.11 -1.57 -9.31
N GLY A 49 -3.28 -1.33 -8.76
CA GLY A 49 -4.52 -1.72 -9.44
C GLY A 49 -5.78 -1.63 -8.59
N PRO A 50 -6.95 -1.94 -9.18
CA PRO A 50 -8.20 -2.01 -8.45
C PRO A 50 -8.24 -3.22 -7.52
N ILE A 51 -9.08 -3.17 -6.48
CA ILE A 51 -9.22 -4.29 -5.53
C ILE A 51 -9.49 -5.61 -6.28
N SER A 52 -8.54 -6.52 -6.13
CA SER A 52 -8.51 -7.82 -6.79
C SER A 52 -7.99 -8.84 -5.79
N LYS A 53 -8.26 -10.13 -6.01
CA LYS A 53 -7.88 -11.20 -5.07
C LYS A 53 -6.39 -11.15 -4.73
N ASP A 54 -5.57 -10.91 -5.75
CA ASP A 54 -4.14 -10.75 -5.60
C ASP A 54 -3.80 -9.61 -4.64
N ILE A 55 -4.48 -8.46 -4.73
CA ILE A 55 -4.24 -7.28 -3.87
C ILE A 55 -4.76 -7.53 -2.44
N THR A 56 -5.76 -8.38 -2.23
CA THR A 56 -6.29 -8.72 -0.89
C THR A 56 -5.40 -9.62 -0.07
N GLU A 57 -4.42 -10.28 -0.68
CA GLU A 57 -3.38 -10.99 0.05
C GLU A 57 -2.33 -10.07 0.71
N PHE A 58 -2.39 -8.76 0.46
CA PHE A 58 -1.46 -7.79 1.01
C PHE A 58 -2.08 -7.19 2.27
N GLU A 59 -1.31 -7.11 3.35
CA GLU A 59 -1.79 -6.55 4.61
C GLU A 59 -2.21 -5.09 4.41
N GLU A 60 -3.43 -4.75 4.85
CA GLU A 60 -3.88 -3.37 4.87
C GLU A 60 -3.22 -2.64 6.02
N ILE A 61 -2.57 -1.54 5.68
CA ILE A 61 -2.00 -0.63 6.65
C ILE A 61 -2.88 0.61 6.64
N ASP A 62 -3.67 0.73 7.71
CA ASP A 62 -4.46 1.91 8.06
C ASP A 62 -3.57 2.95 8.77
#